data_AF-A0A8U0LZ43-F1
#
_entry.id   AF-A0A8U0LZ43-F1
#
_cell.length_a   1.000
_cell.length_b   1.000
_cell.length_c   1.000
_cell.angle_alpha   90.00
_cell.angle_beta   90.00
_cell.angle_gamma   90.00
#
_symmetry.space_group_name_H-M   'P 1'
#
loop_
_entity.id
_entity.type
_entity.pdbx_description
1 polymer ?
#
loop_
_entity_poly.entity_id
_entity_poly.type
_entity_poly.pdbx_seq_one_letter_code
_entity_poly.pdbx_strand_id
1 'polypeptide(L)'
;MKSFDIPAYYRSNIITPLKEFRRKRDKLKRDFTPTLLDFGPIRFYVARHFGFCYGVENAVEIAYKAIAENPGKRIFLLSEMIHNPDVNADLQSRGVQFIMDTSGRQLISWAELTPDDVIIIPAFGTTLETQQQLSTIGLDVAKYDTTCPFVEKVWNKAGQIGQKNYTIVVHGKPSHEETRATFSHSKENGATVVVKDMAQARRLAMYITAELSAEQFYTEFAGQYSAGFELERDLQRIGVVNQTTMLASDTQGIADYLKQVMIDKYSLAPDQVDAHFANTRDTLCYATNDNQDATYALLTYEADFAIVAGGYNSSNTSHIVELCEEKLPTYFIESEKKILSDTLIRHYDSSKKDEVVTEQFLPATRPISVLLTCGASCPDAVVEGIMLKLVSYFPDALSIDQVMVPFNA
;
A
#
# COMPACT_ATOMS: atom_id res chain seq x y z
N MET A 1 2.08 -5.64 -22.01
CA MET A 1 1.68 -5.58 -20.59
C MET A 1 0.76 -6.76 -20.33
N LYS A 2 0.92 -7.48 -19.22
CA LYS A 2 0.05 -8.61 -18.86
C LYS A 2 -1.40 -8.09 -18.71
N SER A 3 -2.37 -8.82 -19.23
CA SER A 3 -3.79 -8.61 -18.92
C SER A 3 -4.16 -9.59 -17.83
N PHE A 4 -4.97 -9.15 -16.86
CA PHE A 4 -5.43 -10.00 -15.77
C PHE A 4 -6.90 -10.37 -15.96
N ASP A 5 -7.25 -11.59 -15.60
CA ASP A 5 -8.64 -12.04 -15.55
C ASP A 5 -9.25 -11.75 -14.17
N ILE A 6 -9.53 -10.46 -13.93
CA ILE A 6 -10.25 -10.01 -12.72
C ILE A 6 -11.76 -10.02 -12.93
N PRO A 7 -12.57 -10.33 -11.89
CA PRO A 7 -14.02 -10.32 -11.96
C PRO A 7 -14.61 -9.04 -12.57
N ALA A 8 -15.62 -9.20 -13.42
CA ALA A 8 -16.20 -8.09 -14.19
C ALA A 8 -16.79 -6.98 -13.31
N TYR A 9 -17.30 -7.31 -12.11
CA TYR A 9 -17.87 -6.32 -11.17
C TYR A 9 -16.82 -5.47 -10.45
N TYR A 10 -15.52 -5.77 -10.59
CA TYR A 10 -14.45 -4.86 -10.16
C TYR A 10 -14.10 -3.80 -11.23
N ARG A 11 -14.58 -3.99 -12.46
CA ARG A 11 -14.41 -3.05 -13.57
C ARG A 11 -15.53 -2.01 -13.56
N SER A 12 -15.32 -0.91 -14.28
CA SER A 12 -16.26 0.22 -14.33
C SER A 12 -16.54 0.63 -15.77
N ASN A 13 -17.73 1.17 -16.02
CA ASN A 13 -18.14 1.63 -17.35
C ASN A 13 -17.60 3.03 -17.71
N ILE A 14 -17.08 3.77 -16.73
CA ILE A 14 -16.51 5.11 -16.88
C ILE A 14 -14.99 5.09 -16.69
N ILE A 15 -14.53 4.55 -15.56
CA ILE A 15 -13.13 4.54 -15.15
C ILE A 15 -12.29 3.64 -16.06
N THR A 16 -12.78 2.44 -16.41
CA THR A 16 -12.02 1.53 -17.25
C THR A 16 -11.80 2.12 -18.67
N PRO A 17 -12.82 2.62 -19.39
CA PRO A 17 -12.61 3.33 -20.65
C PRO A 17 -11.73 4.57 -20.52
N LEU A 18 -11.84 5.32 -19.43
CA LEU A 18 -10.99 6.48 -19.18
C LEU A 18 -9.50 6.08 -19.06
N LYS A 19 -9.18 5.07 -18.25
CA LYS A 19 -7.81 4.53 -18.12
C LYS A 19 -7.27 4.04 -19.46
N GLU A 20 -8.11 3.37 -20.25
CA GLU A 20 -7.78 2.92 -21.60
C GLU A 20 -7.48 4.07 -22.57
N PHE A 21 -8.34 5.09 -22.60
CA PHE A 21 -8.16 6.32 -23.38
C PHE A 21 -6.83 7.00 -23.05
N ARG A 22 -6.57 7.18 -21.75
CA ARG A 22 -5.35 7.79 -21.20
C ARG A 22 -4.10 6.99 -21.56
N ARG A 23 -4.18 5.65 -21.52
CA ARG A 23 -3.08 4.74 -21.89
C ARG A 23 -2.74 4.80 -23.38
N LYS A 24 -3.75 4.88 -24.27
CA LYS A 24 -3.51 4.96 -25.73
C LYS A 24 -2.74 6.22 -26.12
N ARG A 25 -3.03 7.35 -25.46
CA ARG A 25 -2.43 8.67 -25.73
C ARG A 25 -1.10 8.92 -25.02
N ASP A 26 -0.89 8.25 -23.89
CA ASP A 26 0.36 8.32 -23.13
C ASP A 26 0.73 6.93 -22.60
N LYS A 27 1.46 6.18 -23.44
CA LYS A 27 1.87 4.79 -23.17
C LYS A 27 2.88 4.67 -22.03
N LEU A 28 3.71 5.69 -21.83
CA LEU A 28 4.71 5.71 -20.77
C LEU A 28 4.14 6.24 -19.45
N LYS A 29 2.87 6.66 -19.43
CA LYS A 29 2.14 7.17 -18.27
C LYS A 29 2.87 8.33 -17.56
N ARG A 30 3.52 9.20 -18.34
CA ARG A 30 4.27 10.36 -17.82
C ARG A 30 3.43 11.62 -17.67
N ASP A 31 2.24 11.65 -18.27
CA ASP A 31 1.29 12.73 -18.08
C ASP A 31 0.44 12.47 -16.83
N PHE A 32 0.79 13.14 -15.73
CA PHE A 32 0.08 13.06 -14.46
C PHE A 32 -1.13 14.00 -14.36
N THR A 33 -1.43 14.77 -15.41
CA THR A 33 -2.60 15.66 -15.45
C THR A 33 -3.86 14.87 -15.11
N PRO A 34 -4.68 15.35 -14.15
CA PRO A 34 -5.94 14.69 -13.81
C PRO A 34 -6.93 14.80 -14.98
N THR A 35 -7.85 13.84 -15.04
CA THR A 35 -8.95 13.89 -16.00
C THR A 35 -10.12 14.65 -15.38
N LEU A 36 -10.60 15.68 -16.08
CA LEU A 36 -11.86 16.34 -15.73
C LEU A 36 -13.06 15.56 -16.30
N LEU A 37 -13.98 15.16 -15.44
CA LEU A 37 -15.33 14.72 -15.79
C LEU A 37 -16.32 15.79 -15.32
N ASP A 38 -16.82 16.61 -16.25
CA ASP A 38 -17.72 17.73 -15.96
C ASP A 38 -19.18 17.31 -16.18
N PHE A 39 -19.92 17.11 -15.09
CA PHE A 39 -21.34 16.78 -15.13
C PHE A 39 -22.24 18.03 -15.13
N GLY A 40 -21.70 19.24 -15.11
CA GLY A 40 -22.46 20.49 -14.99
C GLY A 40 -22.43 21.04 -13.56
N PRO A 41 -23.41 20.74 -12.70
CA PRO A 41 -23.44 21.20 -11.30
C PRO A 41 -22.34 20.60 -10.41
N ILE A 42 -21.72 19.49 -10.83
CA ILE A 42 -20.60 18.84 -10.14
C ILE A 42 -19.52 18.40 -11.14
N ARG A 43 -18.25 18.53 -10.75
CA ARG A 43 -17.06 18.25 -11.54
C ARG A 43 -16.12 17.36 -10.76
N PHE A 44 -15.55 16.36 -11.43
CA PHE A 44 -14.56 15.47 -10.83
C PHE A 44 -13.21 15.64 -11.52
N TYR A 45 -12.19 15.96 -10.76
CA TYR A 45 -10.81 15.79 -11.18
C TYR A 45 -10.37 14.40 -10.70
N VAL A 46 -10.20 13.48 -11.64
CA VAL A 46 -9.81 12.09 -11.37
C VAL A 46 -8.30 11.96 -11.56
N ALA A 47 -7.59 11.44 -10.56
CA ALA A 47 -6.14 11.23 -10.61
C ALA A 47 -5.71 10.42 -11.85
N ARG A 48 -4.47 10.61 -12.35
CA ARG A 48 -3.95 9.78 -13.45
C ARG A 48 -3.78 8.31 -13.05
N HIS A 49 -3.22 8.09 -11.87
CA HIS A 49 -2.94 6.77 -11.32
C HIS A 49 -3.71 6.60 -10.02
N PHE A 50 -4.48 5.52 -9.95
CA PHE A 50 -5.32 5.13 -8.82
C PHE A 50 -5.87 3.72 -9.07
N GLY A 51 -6.36 3.08 -8.00
CA GLY A 51 -7.00 1.77 -8.05
C GLY A 51 -6.02 0.62 -8.15
N PHE A 52 -6.52 -0.58 -8.44
CA PHE A 52 -5.72 -1.82 -8.48
C PHE A 52 -4.37 -1.65 -9.20
N CYS A 53 -3.29 -1.93 -8.47
CA CYS A 53 -1.95 -2.03 -9.04
C CYS A 53 -1.68 -3.45 -9.57
N TYR A 54 -0.58 -3.62 -10.33
CA TYR A 54 -0.21 -4.92 -10.89
C TYR A 54 -0.16 -6.04 -9.84
N GLY A 55 0.42 -5.77 -8.67
CA GLY A 55 0.53 -6.76 -7.60
C GLY A 55 -0.84 -7.20 -7.08
N VAL A 56 -1.77 -6.27 -6.96
CA VAL A 56 -3.15 -6.53 -6.53
C VAL A 56 -3.93 -7.29 -7.59
N GLU A 57 -3.88 -6.88 -8.86
CA GLU A 57 -4.57 -7.59 -9.96
C GLU A 57 -4.05 -9.04 -10.08
N ASN A 58 -2.74 -9.24 -9.95
CA ASN A 58 -2.12 -10.55 -9.95
C ASN A 58 -2.58 -11.42 -8.76
N ALA A 59 -2.66 -10.84 -7.56
CA ALA A 59 -3.11 -11.55 -6.38
C ALA A 59 -4.58 -11.97 -6.49
N VAL A 60 -5.45 -11.07 -6.96
CA VAL A 60 -6.86 -11.36 -7.20
C VAL A 60 -7.01 -12.50 -8.23
N GLU A 61 -6.32 -12.44 -9.36
CA GLU A 61 -6.35 -13.49 -10.39
C GLU A 61 -5.94 -14.87 -9.82
N ILE A 62 -4.85 -14.93 -9.06
CA ILE A 62 -4.36 -16.18 -8.46
C ILE A 62 -5.34 -16.71 -7.39
N ALA A 63 -5.89 -15.85 -6.54
CA ALA A 63 -6.85 -16.27 -5.52
C ALA A 63 -8.14 -16.84 -6.15
N TYR A 64 -8.64 -16.19 -7.20
CA TYR A 64 -9.78 -16.68 -7.96
C TYR A 64 -9.51 -18.02 -8.65
N LYS A 65 -8.31 -18.16 -9.22
CA LYS A 65 -7.84 -19.42 -9.79
C LYS A 65 -7.76 -20.53 -8.73
N ALA A 66 -7.27 -20.23 -7.53
CA ALA A 66 -7.21 -21.18 -6.41
C ALA A 66 -8.61 -21.70 -6.05
N ILE A 67 -9.63 -20.83 -6.02
CA ILE A 67 -11.02 -21.22 -5.80
C ILE A 67 -11.53 -22.13 -6.93
N ALA A 68 -11.32 -21.73 -8.18
CA ALA A 68 -11.83 -22.45 -9.34
C ALA A 68 -11.19 -23.85 -9.52
N GLU A 69 -9.90 -23.99 -9.23
CA GLU A 69 -9.15 -25.23 -9.40
C GLU A 69 -9.37 -26.25 -8.28
N ASN A 70 -9.94 -25.85 -7.14
CA ASN A 70 -10.06 -26.70 -5.96
C ASN A 70 -11.52 -26.82 -5.48
N PRO A 71 -12.46 -27.27 -6.33
CA PRO A 71 -13.88 -27.39 -5.96
C PRO A 71 -14.05 -28.35 -4.78
N GLY A 72 -14.80 -27.90 -3.77
CA GLY A 72 -15.12 -28.69 -2.57
C GLY A 72 -13.98 -28.84 -1.55
N LYS A 73 -12.80 -28.24 -1.79
CA LYS A 73 -11.73 -28.18 -0.81
C LYS A 73 -11.90 -27.00 0.15
N ARG A 74 -11.36 -27.12 1.37
CA ARG A 74 -11.17 -25.98 2.27
C ARG A 74 -10.03 -25.12 1.74
N ILE A 75 -10.27 -23.82 1.64
CA ILE A 75 -9.29 -22.85 1.15
C ILE A 75 -9.03 -21.84 2.25
N PHE A 76 -7.77 -21.74 2.64
CA PHE A 76 -7.30 -20.80 3.63
C PHE A 76 -6.46 -19.72 2.97
N LEU A 77 -6.58 -18.52 3.51
CA LEU A 77 -5.71 -17.40 3.23
C LEU A 77 -5.07 -17.00 4.57
N LEU A 78 -3.77 -16.70 4.58
CA LEU A 78 -3.08 -16.48 5.87
C LEU A 78 -3.65 -15.31 6.67
N SER A 79 -4.06 -14.26 5.97
CA SER A 79 -4.65 -13.04 6.51
C SER A 79 -5.56 -12.45 5.43
N GLU A 80 -5.84 -11.15 5.46
CA GLU A 80 -6.43 -10.45 4.31
C GLU A 80 -5.57 -10.64 3.05
N MET A 81 -6.17 -10.72 1.86
CA MET A 81 -5.40 -10.86 0.62
C MET A 81 -4.67 -9.55 0.31
N ILE A 82 -5.41 -8.47 0.50
CA ILE A 82 -5.07 -7.07 0.34
C ILE A 82 -5.88 -6.29 1.37
N HIS A 83 -5.44 -5.09 1.72
CA HIS A 83 -6.19 -4.19 2.61
C HIS A 83 -7.35 -3.51 1.85
N ASN A 84 -8.38 -4.31 1.54
CA ASN A 84 -9.66 -3.87 0.99
C ASN A 84 -10.80 -4.78 1.52
N PRO A 85 -11.72 -4.24 2.32
CA PRO A 85 -12.75 -5.03 3.00
C PRO A 85 -13.72 -5.71 2.03
N ASP A 86 -14.13 -5.03 0.95
CA ASP A 86 -15.09 -5.57 -0.02
C ASP A 86 -14.49 -6.76 -0.79
N VAL A 87 -13.21 -6.67 -1.17
CA VAL A 87 -12.51 -7.77 -1.86
C VAL A 87 -12.33 -8.98 -0.93
N ASN A 88 -12.00 -8.74 0.33
CA ASN A 88 -11.87 -9.81 1.33
C ASN A 88 -13.22 -10.47 1.63
N ALA A 89 -14.29 -9.68 1.78
CA ALA A 89 -15.65 -10.18 2.02
C ALA A 89 -16.15 -11.03 0.84
N ASP A 90 -15.82 -10.64 -0.39
CA ASP A 90 -16.13 -11.41 -1.59
C ASP A 90 -15.41 -12.77 -1.60
N LEU A 91 -14.12 -12.83 -1.26
CA LEU A 91 -13.41 -14.12 -1.11
C LEU A 91 -14.02 -14.99 0.00
N GLN A 92 -14.38 -14.41 1.14
CA GLN A 92 -15.04 -15.12 2.24
C GLN A 92 -16.41 -15.67 1.83
N SER A 93 -17.20 -14.90 1.07
CA SER A 93 -18.50 -15.33 0.55
C SER A 93 -18.40 -16.55 -0.37
N ARG A 94 -17.20 -16.79 -0.93
CA ARG A 94 -16.86 -17.92 -1.79
C ARG A 94 -16.24 -19.09 -1.03
N GLY A 95 -16.19 -19.02 0.30
CA GLY A 95 -15.71 -20.09 1.18
C GLY A 95 -14.24 -20.01 1.58
N VAL A 96 -13.52 -18.93 1.24
CA VAL A 96 -12.15 -18.72 1.74
C VAL A 96 -12.19 -18.33 3.22
N GLN A 97 -11.34 -18.94 4.04
CA GLN A 97 -11.24 -18.66 5.47
C GLN A 97 -9.88 -18.03 5.81
N PHE A 98 -9.85 -17.07 6.74
CA PHE A 98 -8.60 -16.44 7.17
C PHE A 98 -8.01 -17.15 8.38
N ILE A 99 -6.73 -17.49 8.32
CA ILE A 99 -6.03 -18.14 9.45
C ILE A 99 -5.70 -17.13 10.55
N MET A 100 -5.40 -15.87 10.18
CA MET A 100 -5.05 -14.80 11.10
C MET A 100 -5.79 -13.51 10.74
N ASP A 101 -5.85 -12.58 11.69
CA ASP A 101 -6.12 -11.18 11.39
C ASP A 101 -4.82 -10.42 11.04
N THR A 102 -4.95 -9.16 10.63
CA THR A 102 -3.84 -8.31 10.17
C THR A 102 -2.80 -8.00 11.27
N SER A 103 -3.14 -8.22 12.55
CA SER A 103 -2.19 -8.11 13.68
C SER A 103 -1.34 -9.37 13.87
N GLY A 104 -1.66 -10.45 13.16
CA GLY A 104 -1.04 -11.76 13.31
C GLY A 104 -1.68 -12.61 14.41
N ARG A 105 -2.82 -12.20 14.98
CA ARG A 105 -3.57 -13.06 15.91
C ARG A 105 -4.26 -14.15 15.11
N GLN A 106 -4.05 -15.40 15.52
CA GLN A 106 -4.68 -16.55 14.90
C GLN A 106 -6.17 -16.60 15.18
N LEU A 107 -6.93 -16.79 14.11
CA LEU A 107 -8.37 -17.08 14.12
C LEU A 107 -8.63 -18.59 14.01
N ILE A 108 -7.71 -19.31 13.35
CA ILE A 108 -7.75 -20.76 13.14
C ILE A 108 -6.42 -21.34 13.60
N SER A 109 -6.45 -22.42 14.39
CA SER A 109 -5.25 -23.06 14.87
C SER A 109 -4.52 -23.80 13.75
N TRP A 110 -3.19 -23.80 13.77
CA TRP A 110 -2.38 -24.64 12.89
C TRP A 110 -2.76 -26.12 12.94
N ALA A 111 -3.23 -26.61 14.08
CA ALA A 111 -3.64 -28.01 14.27
C ALA A 111 -4.93 -28.38 13.53
N GLU A 112 -5.71 -27.40 13.06
CA GLU A 112 -6.93 -27.61 12.27
C GLU A 112 -6.66 -27.73 10.76
N LEU A 113 -5.42 -27.47 10.35
CA LEU A 113 -4.97 -27.59 8.97
C LEU A 113 -4.45 -29.00 8.71
N THR A 114 -4.65 -29.45 7.48
CA THR A 114 -4.29 -30.77 6.98
C THR A 114 -3.58 -30.63 5.63
N PRO A 115 -2.79 -31.61 5.18
CA PRO A 115 -2.16 -31.59 3.86
C PRO A 115 -3.13 -31.47 2.67
N ASP A 116 -4.41 -31.82 2.87
CA ASP A 116 -5.43 -31.77 1.82
C ASP A 116 -6.01 -30.38 1.59
N ASP A 117 -5.84 -29.46 2.55
CA ASP A 117 -6.30 -28.09 2.49
C ASP A 117 -5.50 -27.27 1.46
N VAL A 118 -6.08 -26.18 0.97
CA VAL A 118 -5.42 -25.24 0.06
C VAL A 118 -5.02 -24.00 0.85
N ILE A 119 -3.78 -23.53 0.67
CA ILE A 119 -3.30 -22.29 1.28
C ILE A 119 -2.98 -21.26 0.20
N ILE A 120 -3.36 -20.01 0.45
CA ILE A 120 -3.01 -18.85 -0.36
C ILE A 120 -2.15 -17.93 0.51
N ILE A 121 -1.00 -17.50 -0.02
CA ILE A 121 -0.15 -16.49 0.62
C ILE A 121 -0.59 -15.11 0.12
N PRO A 122 -0.82 -14.12 0.99
CA PRO A 122 -1.33 -12.80 0.61
C PRO A 122 -0.30 -11.96 -0.16
N ALA A 123 -0.74 -10.85 -0.75
CA ALA A 123 0.08 -10.05 -1.66
C ALA A 123 1.30 -9.38 -0.99
N PHE A 124 1.23 -9.17 0.33
CA PHE A 124 2.33 -8.66 1.16
C PHE A 124 3.31 -9.75 1.62
N GLY A 125 3.06 -11.00 1.23
CA GLY A 125 3.88 -12.14 1.59
C GLY A 125 3.67 -12.64 3.01
N THR A 126 4.60 -13.46 3.48
CA THR A 126 4.57 -14.01 4.83
C THR A 126 5.99 -14.23 5.37
N THR A 127 6.11 -14.48 6.67
CA THR A 127 7.39 -14.73 7.33
C THR A 127 7.91 -16.13 7.02
N LEU A 128 9.22 -16.31 7.04
CA LEU A 128 9.85 -17.62 6.83
C LEU A 128 9.41 -18.67 7.86
N GLU A 129 9.19 -18.24 9.11
CA GLU A 129 8.69 -19.10 10.18
C GLU A 129 7.29 -19.63 9.86
N THR A 130 6.43 -18.77 9.28
CA THR A 130 5.08 -19.16 8.87
C THR A 130 5.13 -20.11 7.68
N GLN A 131 6.00 -19.85 6.70
CA GLN A 131 6.21 -20.78 5.57
C GLN A 131 6.70 -22.15 6.04
N GLN A 132 7.63 -22.19 6.98
CA GLN A 132 8.15 -23.44 7.54
C GLN A 132 7.07 -24.20 8.30
N GLN A 133 6.23 -23.49 9.07
CA GLN A 133 5.13 -24.11 9.80
C GLN A 133 4.12 -24.76 8.84
N LEU A 134 3.71 -24.05 7.78
CA LEU A 134 2.80 -24.57 6.75
C LEU A 134 3.40 -25.77 6.00
N SER A 135 4.69 -25.67 5.65
CA SER A 135 5.41 -26.77 4.98
C SER A 135 5.51 -28.01 5.87
N THR A 136 5.66 -27.83 7.19
CA THR A 136 5.68 -28.94 8.17
C THR A 136 4.33 -29.65 8.26
N ILE A 137 3.22 -28.92 8.07
CA ILE A 137 1.87 -29.49 7.99
C ILE A 137 1.68 -30.28 6.67
N GLY A 138 2.51 -30.04 5.66
CA GLY A 138 2.43 -30.68 4.34
C GLY A 138 1.66 -29.86 3.30
N LEU A 139 1.45 -28.57 3.56
CA LEU A 139 0.80 -27.66 2.61
C LEU A 139 1.78 -27.14 1.55
N ASP A 140 1.32 -27.05 0.31
CA ASP A 140 2.07 -26.44 -0.79
C ASP A 140 1.91 -24.91 -0.77
N VAL A 141 2.86 -24.24 -0.12
CA VAL A 141 2.87 -22.78 0.02
C VAL A 141 3.20 -22.03 -1.27
N ALA A 142 3.82 -22.70 -2.26
CA ALA A 142 4.27 -22.05 -3.49
C ALA A 142 3.18 -22.01 -4.57
N LYS A 143 2.25 -22.98 -4.55
CA LYS A 143 1.23 -23.13 -5.60
C LYS A 143 0.35 -21.89 -5.79
N TYR A 144 -0.07 -21.26 -4.69
CA TYR A 144 -0.91 -20.06 -4.69
C TYR A 144 -0.26 -18.94 -3.86
N ASP A 145 1.03 -18.74 -4.07
CA ASP A 145 1.72 -17.57 -3.52
C ASP A 145 1.37 -16.32 -4.35
N THR A 146 0.70 -15.36 -3.71
CA THR A 146 0.32 -14.09 -4.36
C THR A 146 1.27 -12.93 -4.05
N THR A 147 2.39 -13.19 -3.35
CA THR A 147 3.37 -12.19 -2.98
C THR A 147 3.72 -11.32 -4.19
N CYS A 148 3.57 -10.01 -4.00
CA CYS A 148 3.84 -9.05 -5.06
C CYS A 148 5.33 -9.11 -5.45
N PRO A 149 5.68 -9.19 -6.75
CA PRO A 149 7.08 -9.20 -7.18
C PRO A 149 7.88 -7.96 -6.75
N PHE A 150 7.21 -6.85 -6.45
CA PHE A 150 7.85 -5.65 -5.90
C PHE A 150 8.20 -5.80 -4.41
N VAL A 151 7.45 -6.59 -3.65
CA VAL A 151 7.80 -6.98 -2.27
C VAL A 151 8.99 -7.93 -2.30
N GLU A 152 8.96 -8.94 -3.17
CA GLU A 152 10.11 -9.84 -3.37
C GLU A 152 11.37 -9.10 -3.80
N LYS A 153 11.24 -8.03 -4.61
CA LYS A 153 12.37 -7.17 -4.99
C LYS A 153 13.04 -6.53 -3.77
N VAL A 154 12.27 -6.11 -2.77
CA VAL A 154 12.80 -5.59 -1.51
C VAL A 154 13.57 -6.69 -0.78
N TRP A 155 13.00 -7.89 -0.66
CA TRP A 155 13.67 -9.02 0.01
C TRP A 155 14.97 -9.43 -0.70
N ASN A 156 14.94 -9.48 -2.03
CA ASN A 156 16.11 -9.76 -2.85
C ASN A 156 17.20 -8.71 -2.67
N LYS A 157 16.84 -7.41 -2.62
CA LYS A 157 17.81 -6.34 -2.35
C LYS A 157 18.37 -6.46 -0.94
N ALA A 158 17.53 -6.68 0.06
CA ALA A 158 17.94 -6.88 1.45
C ALA A 158 18.92 -8.05 1.57
N GLY A 159 18.64 -9.19 0.93
CA GLY A 159 19.55 -10.33 0.86
C GLY A 159 20.87 -10.00 0.19
N GLN A 160 20.85 -9.29 -0.95
CA GLN A 160 22.06 -8.88 -1.67
C GLN A 160 22.99 -7.98 -0.83
N ILE A 161 22.43 -7.04 -0.06
CA ILE A 161 23.25 -6.16 0.79
C ILE A 161 23.66 -6.88 2.08
N GLY A 162 22.83 -7.75 2.64
CA GLY A 162 23.17 -8.60 3.78
C GLY A 162 24.38 -9.49 3.50
N GLN A 163 24.41 -10.14 2.33
CA GLN A 163 25.56 -10.94 1.86
C GLN A 163 26.85 -10.12 1.68
N LYS A 164 26.75 -8.79 1.58
CA LYS A 164 27.88 -7.86 1.55
C LYS A 164 28.18 -7.24 2.91
N ASN A 165 27.67 -7.84 3.99
CA ASN A 165 27.84 -7.44 5.38
C ASN A 165 27.35 -6.01 5.67
N TYR A 166 26.26 -5.57 5.02
CA TYR A 166 25.52 -4.40 5.48
C TYR A 166 24.38 -4.85 6.40
N THR A 167 24.14 -4.08 7.44
CA THR A 167 22.92 -4.14 8.22
C THR A 167 21.77 -3.55 7.40
N ILE A 168 20.64 -4.25 7.41
CA ILE A 168 19.43 -3.85 6.71
C ILE A 168 18.59 -2.98 7.65
N VAL A 169 18.43 -1.71 7.31
CA VAL A 169 17.48 -0.81 7.96
C VAL A 169 16.18 -0.86 7.15
N VAL A 170 15.12 -1.43 7.72
CA VAL A 170 13.80 -1.51 7.07
C VAL A 170 12.99 -0.28 7.49
N HIS A 171 12.71 0.63 6.54
CA HIS A 171 11.74 1.69 6.73
C HIS A 171 10.30 1.15 6.57
N GLY A 172 9.55 1.06 7.66
CA GLY A 172 8.18 0.57 7.62
C GLY A 172 7.53 0.49 8.99
N LYS A 173 6.21 0.28 9.02
CA LYS A 173 5.46 0.18 10.27
C LYS A 173 5.74 -1.20 10.91
N PRO A 174 6.35 -1.29 12.12
CA PRO A 174 6.80 -2.57 12.69
C PRO A 174 5.72 -3.66 12.81
N SER A 175 4.47 -3.25 13.05
CA SER A 175 3.33 -4.16 13.18
C SER A 175 2.72 -4.57 11.84
N HIS A 176 3.10 -3.94 10.72
CA HIS A 176 2.53 -4.23 9.41
C HIS A 176 3.04 -5.56 8.86
N GLU A 177 2.15 -6.32 8.22
CA GLU A 177 2.42 -7.69 7.76
C GLU A 177 3.59 -7.75 6.77
N GLU A 178 3.62 -6.83 5.80
CA GLU A 178 4.75 -6.70 4.87
C GLU A 178 6.09 -6.38 5.55
N THR A 179 6.09 -5.55 6.59
CA THR A 179 7.30 -5.21 7.34
C THR A 179 7.78 -6.41 8.15
N ARG A 180 6.86 -7.16 8.77
CA ARG A 180 7.16 -8.41 9.48
C ARG A 180 7.75 -9.47 8.54
N ALA A 181 7.16 -9.62 7.36
CA ALA A 181 7.69 -10.52 6.33
C ALA A 181 9.08 -10.06 5.88
N THR A 182 9.22 -8.79 5.48
CA THR A 182 10.51 -8.22 5.05
C THR A 182 11.60 -8.38 6.10
N PHE A 183 11.28 -8.12 7.37
CA PHE A 183 12.21 -8.31 8.49
C PHE A 183 12.61 -9.79 8.64
N SER A 184 11.64 -10.71 8.58
CA SER A 184 11.89 -12.16 8.66
C SER A 184 12.80 -12.66 7.53
N HIS A 185 12.62 -12.19 6.30
CA HIS A 185 13.49 -12.55 5.17
C HIS A 185 14.87 -11.87 5.25
N SER A 186 14.93 -10.62 5.70
CA SER A 186 16.19 -9.84 5.76
C SER A 186 17.17 -10.39 6.80
N LYS A 187 16.66 -10.77 7.98
CA LYS A 187 17.50 -11.22 9.10
C LYS A 187 18.25 -12.53 8.82
N GLU A 188 17.83 -13.33 7.84
CA GLU A 188 18.56 -14.53 7.41
C GLU A 188 19.86 -14.21 6.68
N ASN A 189 19.97 -13.00 6.12
CA ASN A 189 21.11 -12.60 5.30
C ASN A 189 21.99 -11.53 5.97
N GLY A 190 21.51 -10.87 7.02
CA GLY A 190 22.29 -9.86 7.74
C GLY A 190 21.54 -9.28 8.93
N ALA A 191 22.27 -8.63 9.83
CA ALA A 191 21.66 -7.91 10.94
C ALA A 191 20.61 -6.92 10.42
N THR A 192 19.45 -6.86 11.06
CA THR A 192 18.31 -6.09 10.56
C THR A 192 17.69 -5.28 11.69
N VAL A 193 17.31 -4.03 11.40
CA VAL A 193 16.57 -3.15 12.32
C VAL A 193 15.44 -2.43 11.57
N VAL A 194 14.29 -2.23 12.21
CA VAL A 194 13.15 -1.50 11.65
C VAL A 194 13.12 -0.07 12.20
N VAL A 195 12.90 0.90 11.31
CA VAL A 195 12.58 2.29 11.67
C VAL A 195 11.22 2.65 11.06
N LYS A 196 10.34 3.23 11.86
CA LYS A 196 8.99 3.60 11.44
C LYS A 196 8.96 4.88 10.60
N ASP A 197 9.75 5.87 11.00
CA ASP A 197 9.69 7.24 10.49
C ASP A 197 11.03 7.97 10.69
N MET A 198 11.09 9.22 10.23
CA MET A 198 12.28 10.07 10.36
C MET A 198 12.68 10.32 11.82
N ALA A 199 11.73 10.35 12.76
CA ALA A 199 12.05 10.54 14.17
C ALA A 199 12.83 9.34 14.70
N GLN A 200 12.38 8.12 14.42
CA GLN A 200 13.15 6.92 14.77
C GLN A 200 14.46 6.80 14.00
N ALA A 201 14.54 7.24 12.74
CA ALA A 201 15.81 7.27 12.00
C ALA A 201 16.85 8.19 12.66
N ARG A 202 16.43 9.37 13.17
CA ARG A 202 17.29 10.26 13.97
C ARG A 202 17.74 9.61 15.27
N ARG A 203 16.85 8.87 15.95
CA ARG A 203 17.21 8.10 17.15
C ARG A 203 18.25 7.02 16.83
N LEU A 204 18.06 6.27 15.73
CA LEU A 204 19.04 5.30 15.24
C LEU A 204 20.40 5.97 14.97
N ALA A 205 20.40 7.14 14.33
CA ALA A 205 21.63 7.89 14.07
C ALA A 205 22.41 8.26 15.34
N MET A 206 21.73 8.63 16.43
CA MET A 206 22.40 8.92 17.71
C MET A 206 23.09 7.68 18.31
N TYR A 207 22.58 6.47 18.05
CA TYR A 207 23.27 5.23 18.41
C TYR A 207 24.43 4.93 17.46
N ILE A 208 24.27 5.21 16.16
CA ILE A 208 25.36 5.12 15.18
C ILE A 208 26.52 6.03 15.61
N THR A 209 26.27 7.27 16.02
CA THR A 209 27.30 8.24 16.42
C THR A 209 27.80 8.09 17.87
N ALA A 210 27.29 7.09 18.61
CA ALA A 210 27.59 6.86 20.02
C ALA A 210 27.25 8.05 20.95
N GLU A 211 26.27 8.87 20.56
CA GLU A 211 25.69 9.92 21.42
C GLU A 211 24.77 9.36 22.51
N LEU A 212 24.16 8.19 22.26
CA LEU A 212 23.35 7.44 23.21
C LEU A 212 23.98 6.08 23.53
N SER A 213 23.65 5.53 24.70
CA SER A 213 24.23 4.26 25.15
C SER A 213 23.59 3.05 24.47
N ALA A 214 24.34 1.96 24.37
CA ALA A 214 23.84 0.71 23.80
C ALA A 214 22.62 0.14 24.56
N GLU A 215 22.58 0.30 25.87
CA GLU A 215 21.45 -0.17 26.71
C GLU A 215 20.13 0.53 26.34
N GLN A 216 20.18 1.83 26.01
CA GLN A 216 19.00 2.58 25.60
C GLN A 216 18.45 2.09 24.26
N PHE A 217 19.31 1.68 23.32
CA PHE A 217 18.88 1.12 22.04
C PHE A 217 18.03 -0.14 22.21
N TYR A 218 18.48 -1.10 23.03
CA TYR A 218 17.76 -2.36 23.20
C TYR A 218 16.40 -2.17 23.88
N THR A 219 16.23 -1.08 24.63
CA THR A 219 14.92 -0.70 25.19
C THR A 219 14.05 0.00 24.14
N GLU A 220 14.60 0.96 23.40
CA GLU A 220 13.85 1.79 22.44
C GLU A 220 13.44 1.02 21.17
N PHE A 221 14.33 0.16 20.67
CA PHE A 221 14.11 -0.68 19.49
C PHE A 221 13.69 -2.11 19.87
N ALA A 222 13.23 -2.35 21.09
CA ALA A 222 12.76 -3.66 21.53
C ALA A 222 11.75 -4.25 20.53
N GLY A 223 12.01 -5.49 20.07
CA GLY A 223 11.18 -6.18 19.08
C GLY A 223 11.34 -5.69 17.63
N GLN A 224 12.25 -4.75 17.37
CA GLN A 224 12.49 -4.15 16.04
C GLN A 224 13.90 -4.42 15.49
N TYR A 225 14.71 -5.25 16.15
CA TYR A 225 16.05 -5.66 15.67
C TYR A 225 16.21 -7.18 15.71
N SER A 226 17.09 -7.73 14.85
CA SER A 226 17.32 -9.17 14.73
C SER A 226 18.01 -9.77 15.96
N ALA A 227 17.82 -11.07 16.24
CA ALA A 227 18.51 -11.71 17.36
C ALA A 227 20.04 -11.60 17.22
N GLY A 228 20.75 -11.33 18.33
CA GLY A 228 22.21 -11.18 18.32
C GLY A 228 22.74 -9.88 17.70
N PHE A 229 21.88 -8.87 17.54
CA PHE A 229 22.27 -7.54 17.05
C PHE A 229 23.22 -6.87 18.05
N GLU A 230 24.40 -6.48 17.58
CA GLU A 230 25.43 -5.78 18.35
C GLU A 230 25.71 -4.43 17.71
N LEU A 231 25.38 -3.34 18.39
CA LEU A 231 25.47 -1.97 17.84
C LEU A 231 26.83 -1.62 17.27
N GLU A 232 27.90 -1.91 18.02
CA GLU A 232 29.27 -1.55 17.66
C GLU A 232 29.74 -2.25 16.40
N ARG A 233 29.19 -3.44 16.10
CA ARG A 233 29.51 -4.26 14.93
C ARG A 233 28.56 -3.97 13.77
N ASP A 234 27.27 -4.04 14.03
CA ASP A 234 26.24 -4.11 13.00
C ASP A 234 25.93 -2.74 12.40
N LEU A 235 26.03 -1.65 13.17
CA LEU A 235 25.78 -0.31 12.63
C LEU A 235 27.00 0.34 11.95
N GLN A 236 28.04 -0.44 11.64
CA GLN A 236 29.20 0.06 10.90
C GLN A 236 28.92 0.23 9.41
N ARG A 237 28.05 -0.60 8.83
CA ARG A 237 27.69 -0.59 7.42
C ARG A 237 26.19 -0.80 7.33
N ILE A 238 25.45 0.11 6.69
CA ILE A 238 23.99 0.04 6.66
C ILE A 238 23.46 0.20 5.23
N GLY A 239 22.24 -0.28 4.97
CA GLY A 239 21.48 0.03 3.77
C GLY A 239 20.00 0.10 4.10
N VAL A 240 19.27 1.03 3.47
CA VAL A 240 17.86 1.26 3.78
C VAL A 240 16.98 0.57 2.75
N VAL A 241 16.16 -0.39 3.16
CA VAL A 241 15.07 -0.95 2.34
C VAL A 241 13.74 -0.50 2.93
N ASN A 242 12.62 -0.77 2.28
CA ASN A 242 11.34 -0.23 2.72
C ASN A 242 10.17 -1.20 2.58
N GLN A 243 9.15 -1.00 3.41
CA GLN A 243 7.79 -1.40 3.10
C GLN A 243 7.32 -0.62 1.86
N THR A 244 6.83 -1.32 0.85
CA THR A 244 6.53 -0.82 -0.49
C THR A 244 5.46 0.27 -0.53
N THR A 245 4.60 0.34 0.49
CA THR A 245 3.52 1.34 0.59
C THR A 245 3.88 2.58 1.41
N MET A 246 5.09 2.70 1.96
CA MET A 246 5.51 3.93 2.66
C MET A 246 5.62 5.11 1.69
N LEU A 247 5.52 6.34 2.20
CA LEU A 247 5.81 7.55 1.42
C LEU A 247 7.21 7.45 0.78
N ALA A 248 7.26 7.67 -0.53
CA ALA A 248 8.51 7.55 -1.28
C ALA A 248 9.50 8.65 -0.85
N SER A 249 8.99 9.87 -0.64
CA SER A 249 9.73 11.01 -0.10
C SER A 249 10.34 10.72 1.26
N ASP A 250 9.58 10.09 2.17
CA ASP A 250 10.04 9.80 3.53
C ASP A 250 11.14 8.74 3.52
N THR A 251 10.95 7.68 2.73
CA THR A 251 11.97 6.63 2.56
C THR A 251 13.26 7.23 2.01
N GLN A 252 13.16 8.06 0.97
CA GLN A 252 14.32 8.71 0.37
C GLN A 252 14.99 9.67 1.36
N GLY A 253 14.20 10.44 2.11
CA GLY A 253 14.68 11.34 3.17
C GLY A 253 15.43 10.59 4.27
N ILE A 254 14.89 9.46 4.77
CA ILE A 254 15.55 8.63 5.78
C ILE A 254 16.86 8.07 5.24
N ALA A 255 16.85 7.55 4.00
CA ALA A 255 18.05 7.02 3.37
C ALA A 255 19.13 8.09 3.19
N ASP A 256 18.78 9.27 2.68
CA ASP A 256 19.74 10.37 2.50
C ASP A 256 20.26 10.90 3.84
N TYR A 257 19.40 11.00 4.86
CA TYR A 257 19.80 11.41 6.21
C TYR A 257 20.79 10.42 6.82
N LEU A 258 20.47 9.12 6.84
CA LEU A 258 21.36 8.09 7.40
C LEU A 258 22.65 7.98 6.58
N LYS A 259 22.58 8.14 5.25
CA LYS A 259 23.78 8.22 4.40
C LYS A 259 24.69 9.37 4.83
N GLN A 260 24.13 10.55 5.08
CA GLN A 260 24.91 11.70 5.55
C GLN A 260 25.55 11.44 6.92
N VAL A 261 24.81 10.81 7.85
CA VAL A 261 25.36 10.39 9.16
C VAL A 261 26.58 9.47 9.00
N MET A 262 26.53 8.51 8.07
CA MET A 262 27.67 7.63 7.79
C MET A 262 28.84 8.40 7.14
N ILE A 263 28.56 9.33 6.23
CA ILE A 263 29.59 10.20 5.62
C ILE A 263 30.30 11.00 6.69
N ASP A 264 29.56 11.63 7.60
CA ASP A 264 30.11 12.50 8.63
C ASP A 264 30.91 11.70 9.67
N LYS A 265 30.33 10.59 10.17
CA LYS A 265 30.98 9.72 11.17
C LYS A 265 32.32 9.17 10.69
N TYR A 266 32.42 8.77 9.43
CA TYR A 266 33.61 8.14 8.87
C TYR A 266 34.44 9.09 8.00
N SER A 267 34.06 10.38 7.89
CA SER A 267 34.74 11.40 7.06
C SER A 267 34.96 10.94 5.61
N LEU A 268 33.92 10.39 4.98
CA LEU A 268 34.01 9.70 3.69
C LEU A 268 34.07 10.67 2.51
N ALA A 269 34.97 10.40 1.56
CA ALA A 269 34.91 11.00 0.23
C ALA A 269 33.74 10.39 -0.61
N PRO A 270 33.26 11.06 -1.68
CA PRO A 270 32.13 10.58 -2.48
C PRO A 270 32.28 9.16 -3.06
N ASP A 271 33.49 8.74 -3.39
CA ASP A 271 33.83 7.42 -3.92
C ASP A 271 33.98 6.34 -2.82
N GLN A 272 33.95 6.73 -1.54
CA GLN A 272 34.08 5.85 -0.39
C GLN A 272 32.76 5.56 0.31
N VAL A 273 31.67 6.24 -0.05
CA VAL A 273 30.38 6.14 0.64
C VAL A 273 29.85 4.70 0.64
N ASP A 274 30.03 3.98 -0.46
CA ASP A 274 29.62 2.59 -0.59
C ASP A 274 30.32 1.69 0.44
N ALA A 275 31.45 2.08 1.04
CA ALA A 275 32.07 1.30 2.11
C ALA A 275 31.21 1.22 3.40
N HIS A 276 30.28 2.15 3.59
CA HIS A 276 29.47 2.25 4.81
C HIS A 276 27.97 2.40 4.58
N PHE A 277 27.55 2.76 3.36
CA PHE A 277 26.14 2.91 3.01
C PHE A 277 25.81 2.24 1.67
N ALA A 278 24.94 1.24 1.66
CA ALA A 278 24.52 0.58 0.44
C ALA A 278 23.45 1.37 -0.32
N ASN A 279 23.58 1.48 -1.64
CA ASN A 279 22.56 2.07 -2.50
C ASN A 279 21.43 1.07 -2.81
N THR A 280 20.22 1.42 -2.40
CA THR A 280 19.01 0.59 -2.45
C THR A 280 17.81 1.32 -3.07
N ARG A 281 18.04 2.45 -3.76
CA ARG A 281 16.98 3.32 -4.32
C ARG A 281 16.00 2.60 -5.25
N ASP A 282 16.40 1.46 -5.82
CA ASP A 282 15.58 0.65 -6.71
C ASP A 282 14.52 -0.21 -6.00
N THR A 283 14.38 -0.11 -4.67
CA THR A 283 13.39 -0.88 -3.88
C THR A 283 12.01 -0.24 -3.77
N LEU A 284 11.86 1.03 -4.16
CA LEU A 284 10.57 1.70 -4.18
C LEU A 284 9.61 1.05 -5.20
N CYS A 285 8.37 0.81 -4.77
CA CYS A 285 7.33 0.30 -5.66
C CYS A 285 6.79 1.42 -6.55
N TYR A 286 6.70 1.14 -7.85
CA TYR A 286 6.21 2.11 -8.83
C TYR A 286 4.77 2.56 -8.53
N ALA A 287 3.88 1.66 -8.07
CA ALA A 287 2.48 1.99 -7.87
C ALA A 287 2.27 3.02 -6.75
N THR A 288 3.05 2.90 -5.68
CA THR A 288 3.06 3.86 -4.57
C THR A 288 3.55 5.23 -5.04
N ASN A 289 4.66 5.27 -5.80
CA ASN A 289 5.21 6.51 -6.33
C ASN A 289 4.27 7.15 -7.36
N ASP A 290 3.77 6.39 -8.34
CA ASP A 290 2.85 6.86 -9.37
C ASP A 290 1.54 7.42 -8.77
N ASN A 291 0.99 6.77 -7.75
CA ASN A 291 -0.21 7.23 -7.06
C ASN A 291 0.06 8.53 -6.27
N GLN A 292 1.22 8.65 -5.60
CA GLN A 292 1.61 9.87 -4.89
C GLN A 292 1.82 11.02 -5.88
N ASP A 293 2.56 10.80 -6.97
CA ASP A 293 2.82 11.81 -8.00
C ASP A 293 1.52 12.24 -8.71
N ALA A 294 0.60 11.30 -8.97
CA ALA A 294 -0.74 11.62 -9.47
C ALA A 294 -1.56 12.43 -8.47
N THR A 295 -1.43 12.14 -7.17
CA THR A 295 -2.11 12.90 -6.11
C THR A 295 -1.53 14.30 -5.98
N TYR A 296 -0.20 14.48 -6.02
CA TYR A 296 0.41 15.82 -6.05
C TYR A 296 -0.04 16.62 -7.27
N ALA A 297 -0.08 16.00 -8.45
CA ALA A 297 -0.60 16.65 -9.66
C ALA A 297 -2.09 17.02 -9.52
N LEU A 298 -2.90 16.13 -8.95
CA LEU A 298 -4.31 16.36 -8.67
C LEU A 298 -4.50 17.55 -7.71
N LEU A 299 -3.67 17.62 -6.66
CA LEU A 299 -3.66 18.70 -5.68
C LEU A 299 -3.19 20.03 -6.26
N THR A 300 -2.75 20.13 -7.51
CA THR A 300 -2.50 21.45 -8.13
C THR A 300 -3.79 22.16 -8.57
N TYR A 301 -4.91 21.44 -8.65
CA TYR A 301 -6.21 21.97 -9.06
C TYR A 301 -7.00 22.49 -7.85
N GLU A 302 -7.81 23.52 -8.07
CA GLU A 302 -8.75 24.03 -7.06
C GLU A 302 -10.00 23.16 -7.02
N ALA A 303 -10.41 22.78 -5.80
CA ALA A 303 -11.56 21.95 -5.53
C ALA A 303 -12.11 22.24 -4.14
N ASP A 304 -13.38 21.91 -3.92
CA ASP A 304 -14.06 22.13 -2.65
C ASP A 304 -13.68 21.08 -1.60
N PHE A 305 -13.52 19.82 -2.03
CA PHE A 305 -13.08 18.72 -1.18
C PHE A 305 -12.48 17.58 -2.00
N ALA A 306 -11.77 16.67 -1.33
CA ALA A 306 -11.29 15.43 -1.88
C ALA A 306 -12.10 14.24 -1.34
N ILE A 307 -12.31 13.22 -2.19
CA ILE A 307 -12.70 11.88 -1.76
C ILE A 307 -11.57 10.92 -2.11
N VAL A 308 -11.11 10.19 -1.09
CA VAL A 308 -10.12 9.14 -1.24
C VAL A 308 -10.78 7.81 -0.86
N ALA A 309 -10.87 6.90 -1.84
CA ALA A 309 -11.50 5.60 -1.60
C ALA A 309 -10.49 4.50 -1.23
N GLY A 310 -10.86 3.61 -0.31
CA GLY A 310 -10.11 2.40 0.02
C GLY A 310 -10.35 1.89 1.43
N GLY A 311 -9.72 0.77 1.79
CA GLY A 311 -9.82 0.20 3.15
C GLY A 311 -9.02 1.01 4.18
N TYR A 312 -9.57 1.18 5.39
CA TYR A 312 -8.97 2.00 6.45
C TYR A 312 -7.64 1.49 7.00
N ASN A 313 -7.32 0.21 6.78
CA ASN A 313 -6.02 -0.40 7.11
C ASN A 313 -5.00 -0.32 5.95
N SER A 314 -5.36 0.23 4.80
CA SER A 314 -4.47 0.38 3.64
C SER A 314 -3.49 1.52 3.83
N SER A 315 -2.20 1.20 4.02
CA SER A 315 -1.14 2.22 4.18
C SER A 315 -1.04 3.14 2.95
N ASN A 316 -1.09 2.60 1.73
CA ASN A 316 -1.08 3.44 0.52
C ASN A 316 -2.26 4.42 0.48
N THR A 317 -3.46 3.97 0.87
CA THR A 317 -4.64 4.84 0.89
C THR A 317 -4.52 5.93 1.96
N SER A 318 -4.06 5.55 3.16
CA SER A 318 -3.85 6.49 4.27
C SER A 318 -2.87 7.60 3.89
N HIS A 319 -1.78 7.28 3.19
CA HIS A 319 -0.85 8.29 2.71
C HIS A 319 -1.45 9.24 1.67
N ILE A 320 -2.32 8.76 0.78
CA ILE A 320 -3.04 9.65 -0.16
C ILE A 320 -3.98 10.58 0.60
N VAL A 321 -4.65 10.09 1.66
CA VAL A 321 -5.48 10.92 2.55
C VAL A 321 -4.63 12.00 3.22
N GLU A 322 -3.50 11.63 3.82
CA GLU A 322 -2.56 12.55 4.47
C GLU A 322 -2.15 13.70 3.50
N LEU A 323 -1.80 13.37 2.26
CA LEU A 323 -1.45 14.38 1.24
C LEU A 323 -2.61 15.32 0.90
N CYS A 324 -3.85 14.82 0.83
CA CYS A 324 -5.01 15.65 0.53
C CYS A 324 -5.41 16.54 1.73
N GLU A 325 -5.33 16.02 2.95
CA GLU A 325 -5.67 16.75 4.17
C GLU A 325 -4.77 17.98 4.41
N GLU A 326 -3.57 18.01 3.85
CA GLU A 326 -2.69 19.19 3.87
C GLU A 326 -3.27 20.39 3.10
N LYS A 327 -4.16 20.17 2.13
CA LYS A 327 -4.63 21.23 1.22
C LYS A 327 -6.12 21.54 1.34
N LEU A 328 -6.98 20.54 1.52
CA LEU A 328 -8.44 20.71 1.45
C LEU A 328 -9.18 19.66 2.29
N PRO A 329 -10.46 19.90 2.65
CA PRO A 329 -11.29 18.89 3.31
C PRO A 329 -11.26 17.58 2.55
N THR A 330 -10.98 16.48 3.25
CA THR A 330 -10.79 15.16 2.63
C THR A 330 -11.68 14.15 3.34
N TYR A 331 -12.41 13.36 2.56
CA TYR A 331 -13.28 12.31 3.06
C TYR A 331 -12.72 10.94 2.66
N PHE A 332 -12.22 10.20 3.66
CA PHE A 332 -11.73 8.83 3.49
C PHE A 332 -12.87 7.82 3.66
N ILE A 333 -13.29 7.19 2.56
CA ILE A 333 -14.44 6.28 2.56
C ILE A 333 -14.13 4.93 1.89
N GLU A 334 -14.77 3.86 2.36
CA GLU A 334 -14.62 2.53 1.76
C GLU A 334 -15.39 2.39 0.43
N SER A 335 -16.57 3.02 0.34
CA SER A 335 -17.47 2.93 -0.81
C SER A 335 -18.56 4.01 -0.79
N GLU A 336 -19.38 4.04 -1.84
CA GLU A 336 -20.52 4.96 -1.97
C GLU A 336 -21.57 4.81 -0.86
N LYS A 337 -21.60 3.66 -0.19
CA LYS A 337 -22.49 3.39 0.95
C LYS A 337 -22.23 4.33 2.13
N LYS A 338 -21.06 4.95 2.19
CA LYS A 338 -20.68 5.91 3.22
C LYS A 338 -21.25 7.32 2.97
N ILE A 339 -21.73 7.58 1.75
CA ILE A 339 -22.45 8.82 1.41
C ILE A 339 -23.93 8.60 1.74
N LEU A 340 -24.32 8.99 2.97
CA LEU A 340 -25.62 8.66 3.56
C LEU A 340 -26.75 9.48 2.95
N SER A 341 -26.49 10.74 2.56
CA SER A 341 -27.43 11.64 1.90
C SER A 341 -26.66 12.72 1.13
N ASP A 342 -27.36 13.71 0.56
CA ASP A 342 -26.80 14.93 -0.03
C ASP A 342 -26.18 15.87 1.02
N THR A 343 -26.46 15.63 2.31
CA THR A 343 -25.98 16.45 3.42
C THR A 343 -25.12 15.68 4.42
N LEU A 344 -25.10 14.35 4.39
CA LEU A 344 -24.38 13.53 5.37
C LEU A 344 -23.39 12.59 4.68
N ILE A 345 -22.15 12.65 5.11
CA ILE A 345 -21.11 11.67 4.75
C ILE A 345 -20.52 11.06 6.01
N ARG A 346 -20.41 9.74 6.05
CA ARG A 346 -19.61 9.03 7.03
C ARG A 346 -18.22 8.81 6.45
N HIS A 347 -17.17 9.12 7.18
CA HIS A 347 -15.80 8.93 6.71
C HIS A 347 -14.86 8.64 7.88
N TYR A 348 -13.70 8.08 7.59
CA TYR A 348 -12.74 7.70 8.60
C TYR A 348 -11.81 8.85 8.95
N ASP A 349 -11.73 9.17 10.24
CA ASP A 349 -10.83 10.18 10.79
C ASP A 349 -9.55 9.48 11.28
N SER A 350 -8.46 9.67 10.56
CA SER A 350 -7.17 9.02 10.85
C SER A 350 -6.62 9.36 12.24
N SER A 351 -6.96 10.54 12.78
CA SER A 351 -6.52 10.96 14.12
C SER A 351 -7.28 10.25 15.23
N LYS A 352 -8.59 10.03 15.04
CA LYS A 352 -9.46 9.33 15.99
C LYS A 352 -9.43 7.82 15.83
N LYS A 353 -8.98 7.34 14.66
CA LYS A 353 -9.02 5.94 14.25
C LYS A 353 -10.44 5.36 14.29
N ASP A 354 -11.41 6.17 13.87
CA ASP A 354 -12.83 5.80 13.88
C ASP A 354 -13.59 6.54 12.78
N GLU A 355 -14.77 6.02 12.44
CA GLU A 355 -15.69 6.69 11.53
C GLU A 355 -16.39 7.87 12.22
N VAL A 356 -16.39 9.01 11.55
CA VAL A 356 -17.14 10.20 11.94
C VAL A 356 -18.17 10.53 10.88
N VAL A 357 -19.22 11.25 11.26
CA VAL A 357 -20.21 11.78 10.32
C VAL A 357 -19.98 13.29 10.21
N THR A 358 -19.83 13.76 8.97
CA THR A 358 -19.80 15.19 8.65
C THR A 358 -21.13 15.59 8.03
N GLU A 359 -21.73 16.62 8.62
CA GLU A 359 -22.94 17.26 8.11
C GLU A 359 -22.59 18.38 7.14
N GLN A 360 -23.49 18.66 6.19
CA GLN A 360 -23.37 19.69 5.16
C GLN A 360 -22.05 19.59 4.37
N PHE A 361 -21.60 18.37 4.09
CA PHE A 361 -20.32 18.13 3.43
C PHE A 361 -20.29 18.62 1.97
N LEU A 362 -21.45 18.67 1.30
CA LEU A 362 -21.58 19.28 -0.03
C LEU A 362 -21.74 20.80 0.11
N PRO A 363 -20.88 21.61 -0.54
CA PRO A 363 -21.04 23.05 -0.57
C PRO A 363 -22.37 23.48 -1.20
N ALA A 364 -22.84 24.69 -0.90
CA ALA A 364 -24.01 25.27 -1.55
C ALA A 364 -23.69 25.89 -2.93
N THR A 365 -22.45 26.38 -3.12
CA THR A 365 -22.01 27.02 -4.37
C THR A 365 -21.87 25.98 -5.49
N ARG A 366 -22.14 26.39 -6.73
CA ARG A 366 -22.05 25.56 -7.93
C ARG A 366 -21.17 26.24 -8.98
N PRO A 367 -20.44 25.49 -9.82
CA PRO A 367 -20.31 24.02 -9.77
C PRO A 367 -19.44 23.57 -8.58
N ILE A 368 -19.76 22.39 -8.00
CA ILE A 368 -18.87 21.76 -7.01
C ILE A 368 -17.73 21.08 -7.75
N SER A 369 -16.51 21.28 -7.30
CA SER A 369 -15.32 20.59 -7.79
C SER A 369 -14.81 19.59 -6.74
N VAL A 370 -14.67 18.33 -7.14
CA VAL A 370 -14.23 17.22 -6.28
C VAL A 370 -12.93 16.63 -6.81
N LEU A 371 -11.92 16.50 -5.95
CA LEU A 371 -10.76 15.67 -6.24
C LEU A 371 -11.12 14.22 -5.93
N LEU A 372 -11.00 13.31 -6.90
CA LEU A 372 -11.37 11.91 -6.75
C LEU A 372 -10.16 11.00 -7.04
N THR A 373 -9.80 10.20 -6.06
CA THR A 373 -8.72 9.20 -6.18
C THR A 373 -9.00 8.02 -5.25
N CYS A 374 -8.17 6.98 -5.32
CA CYS A 374 -8.27 5.83 -4.44
C CYS A 374 -6.95 5.09 -4.32
N GLY A 375 -6.83 4.27 -3.27
CA GLY A 375 -5.62 3.49 -3.04
C GLY A 375 -5.40 2.35 -4.05
N ALA A 376 -4.19 1.77 -3.99
CA ALA A 376 -3.75 0.67 -4.86
C ALA A 376 -4.53 -0.65 -4.69
N SER A 377 -5.34 -0.76 -3.64
CA SER A 377 -6.21 -1.90 -3.33
C SER A 377 -7.70 -1.62 -3.61
N CYS A 378 -8.05 -0.50 -4.25
CA CYS A 378 -9.44 -0.14 -4.53
C CYS A 378 -9.86 -0.55 -5.96
N PRO A 379 -10.98 -1.27 -6.13
CA PRO A 379 -11.53 -1.55 -7.45
C PRO A 379 -12.00 -0.27 -8.17
N ASP A 380 -12.00 -0.29 -9.50
CA ASP A 380 -12.49 0.83 -10.32
C ASP A 380 -13.99 1.07 -10.12
N ALA A 381 -14.76 -0.02 -9.92
CA ALA A 381 -16.19 0.04 -9.65
C ALA A 381 -16.56 0.87 -8.42
N VAL A 382 -15.71 0.88 -7.39
CA VAL A 382 -15.94 1.65 -6.16
C VAL A 382 -15.83 3.16 -6.43
N VAL A 383 -14.83 3.57 -7.21
CA VAL A 383 -14.64 4.97 -7.62
C VAL A 383 -15.83 5.44 -8.47
N GLU A 384 -16.27 4.60 -9.40
CA GLU A 384 -17.49 4.87 -10.19
C GLU A 384 -18.73 4.98 -9.31
N GLY A 385 -18.94 4.06 -8.38
CA GLY A 385 -20.07 4.06 -7.45
C GLY A 385 -20.13 5.36 -6.64
N ILE A 386 -19.00 5.82 -6.10
CA ILE A 386 -18.89 7.08 -5.34
C ILE A 386 -19.28 8.27 -6.22
N MET A 387 -18.71 8.35 -7.43
CA MET A 387 -18.99 9.43 -8.37
C MET A 387 -20.47 9.46 -8.75
N LEU A 388 -21.05 8.32 -9.12
CA LEU A 388 -22.45 8.22 -9.52
C LEU A 388 -23.41 8.52 -8.36
N LYS A 389 -23.06 8.11 -7.13
CA LYS A 389 -23.82 8.44 -5.93
C LYS A 389 -23.88 9.94 -5.70
N LEU A 390 -22.76 10.64 -5.85
CA LEU A 390 -22.74 12.10 -5.77
C LEU A 390 -23.54 12.76 -6.89
N VAL A 391 -23.33 12.33 -8.14
CA VAL A 391 -24.09 12.84 -9.32
C VAL A 391 -25.59 12.66 -9.13
N SER A 392 -26.04 11.58 -8.48
CA SER A 392 -27.46 11.30 -8.25
C SER A 392 -28.22 12.36 -7.44
N TYR A 393 -27.51 13.23 -6.71
CA TYR A 393 -28.11 14.34 -5.96
C TYR A 393 -28.34 15.60 -6.82
N PHE A 394 -28.01 15.57 -8.11
CA PHE A 394 -28.11 16.70 -9.03
C PHE A 394 -29.01 16.35 -10.22
N PRO A 395 -30.31 16.68 -10.18
CA PRO A 395 -31.26 16.35 -11.25
C PRO A 395 -30.93 16.99 -12.61
N ASP A 396 -30.17 18.07 -12.60
CA ASP A 396 -29.71 18.83 -13.77
C ASP A 396 -28.32 18.40 -14.28
N ALA A 397 -27.74 17.33 -13.71
CA ALA A 397 -26.47 16.79 -14.18
C ALA A 397 -26.58 16.19 -15.59
N LEU A 398 -25.51 16.39 -16.37
CA LEU A 398 -25.34 15.76 -17.67
C LEU A 398 -25.31 14.23 -17.53
N SER A 399 -25.79 13.53 -18.55
CA SER A 399 -25.71 12.06 -18.58
C SER A 399 -24.26 11.58 -18.76
N ILE A 400 -23.99 10.36 -18.31
CA ILE A 400 -22.68 9.70 -18.48
C ILE A 400 -22.27 9.71 -19.96
N ASP A 401 -23.19 9.42 -20.87
CA ASP A 401 -22.90 9.39 -22.31
C ASP A 401 -22.42 10.74 -22.83
N GLN A 402 -23.00 11.84 -22.35
CA GLN A 402 -22.58 13.20 -22.71
C GLN A 402 -21.19 13.53 -22.17
N VAL A 403 -20.91 13.17 -20.92
CA VAL A 403 -19.60 13.42 -20.29
C VAL A 403 -18.50 12.54 -20.90
N MET A 404 -18.85 11.33 -21.35
CA MET A 404 -17.90 10.34 -21.86
C MET A 404 -17.58 10.47 -23.35
N VAL A 405 -18.30 11.33 -24.10
CA VAL A 405 -18.03 11.58 -25.54
C VAL A 405 -16.53 11.80 -25.85
N PRO A 406 -15.77 12.62 -25.09
CA PRO A 406 -14.36 12.85 -25.39
C PRO A 406 -13.49 11.60 -25.25
N PHE A 407 -13.93 10.58 -24.51
CA PHE A 407 -13.15 9.42 -24.14
C PHE A 407 -13.47 8.15 -24.95
N ASN A 408 -14.54 8.16 -25.74
CA ASN A 408 -15.00 7.01 -26.54
C ASN A 408 -14.24 6.80 -27.87
N ALA A 409 -13.12 7.50 -28.09
CA ALA A 409 -12.33 7.49 -29.32
C ALA A 409 -11.08 6.58 -29.30
#